data_AF-A0A2A4JWG5-F1
#
_entry.id   AF-A0A2A4JWG5-F1
#
_cell.length_a   1.000
_cell.length_b   1.000
_cell.length_c   1.000
_cell.angle_alpha   90.00
_cell.angle_beta   90.00
_cell.angle_gamma   90.00
#
_symmetry.space_group_name_H-M   'P 1'
#
loop_
_entity.id
_entity.type
_entity.pdbx_description
1 polymer ?
#
loop_
_entity_poly.entity_id
_entity_poly.type
_entity_poly.pdbx_seq_one_letter_code
_entity_poly.pdbx_strand_id
1 'polypeptide(L)'
;MALVYSCCFWFSLRLGGILIGIFSLFQGLLVLVFCCLGYGQSESIKDEITNWITDYNLIYAKNYLENIQADPEKYITLVISFTSIYMIVCVIFIYGAYTCNNILMVTYILLELLRLILISILVATFLLLIKQNTMDIGLLIGASVGGGFLLLGMFYIWVCAANLPIVINEIEHDEQAAIISKLEQLLEVNQRTVPRGLDNIPFTAQSEDIVNRNVFIVPRNRGVNGNKRVTNHSTITKPYNNFN
;
A
#
# COMPACT_ATOMS: atom_id res chain seq x y z
N MET A 1 -1.33 8.69 35.21
CA MET A 1 -2.28 7.71 34.64
C MET A 1 -2.24 7.69 33.10
N ALA A 2 -2.07 8.81 32.40
CA ALA A 2 -2.03 8.87 30.93
C ALA A 2 -0.99 7.94 30.25
N LEU A 3 0.19 7.75 30.85
CA LEU A 3 1.27 6.92 30.28
C LEU A 3 0.89 5.43 30.19
N VAL A 4 0.15 4.91 31.18
CA VAL A 4 -0.31 3.51 31.19
C VAL A 4 -1.37 3.29 30.11
N TYR A 5 -2.30 4.23 29.95
CA TYR A 5 -3.31 4.16 28.89
C TYR A 5 -2.67 4.22 27.49
N SER A 6 -1.70 5.11 27.28
CA SER A 6 -0.98 5.22 26.01
C SER A 6 -0.19 3.95 25.68
N CYS A 7 0.49 3.35 26.67
CA CYS A 7 1.21 2.08 26.48
C CYS A 7 0.27 0.90 26.16
N CYS A 8 -0.85 0.77 26.90
CA CYS A 8 -1.84 -0.27 26.64
C CYS A 8 -2.50 -0.10 25.27
N PHE A 9 -2.74 1.14 24.84
CA PHE A 9 -3.32 1.43 23.53
C PHE A 9 -2.38 1.00 22.40
N TRP A 10 -1.09 1.38 22.48
CA TRP A 10 -0.07 0.98 21.50
C TRP A 10 0.08 -0.54 21.38
N PHE A 11 0.06 -1.24 22.52
CA PHE A 11 0.11 -2.70 22.53
C PHE A 11 -1.14 -3.32 21.90
N SER A 12 -2.33 -2.82 22.26
CA SER A 12 -3.61 -3.26 21.69
C SER A 12 -3.66 -3.05 20.18
N LEU A 13 -3.17 -1.90 19.71
CA LEU A 13 -3.15 -1.55 18.29
C LEU A 13 -2.23 -2.49 17.50
N ARG A 14 -1.01 -2.74 17.98
CA ARG A 14 -0.09 -3.71 17.37
C ARG A 14 -0.67 -5.12 17.36
N LEU A 15 -1.25 -5.56 18.48
CA LEU A 15 -1.85 -6.88 18.59
C LEU A 15 -3.05 -7.04 17.65
N GLY A 16 -3.88 -6.01 17.50
CA GLY A 16 -5.00 -5.99 16.56
C GLY A 16 -4.55 -6.12 15.10
N GLY A 17 -3.53 -5.35 14.70
CA GLY A 17 -2.96 -5.44 13.34
C GLY A 17 -2.34 -6.81 13.05
N ILE A 18 -1.61 -7.37 14.00
CA ILE A 18 -1.04 -8.72 13.89
C ILE A 18 -2.16 -9.77 13.77
N LEU A 19 -3.20 -9.67 14.58
CA LEU A 19 -4.33 -10.61 14.57
C LEU A 19 -5.08 -10.59 13.23
N ILE A 20 -5.32 -9.40 12.67
CA ILE A 20 -5.90 -9.23 11.33
C ILE A 20 -5.02 -9.88 10.27
N GLY A 21 -3.71 -9.63 10.32
CA GLY A 21 -2.75 -10.20 9.36
C GLY A 21 -2.69 -11.73 9.43
N ILE A 22 -2.71 -12.32 10.64
CA ILE A 22 -2.75 -13.77 10.82
C ILE A 22 -4.05 -14.37 10.28
N PHE A 23 -5.19 -13.73 10.54
CA PHE A 23 -6.48 -14.21 10.05
C PHE A 23 -6.55 -14.17 8.51
N SER A 24 -6.05 -13.10 7.90
CA SER A 24 -5.90 -12.97 6.44
C SER A 24 -4.96 -14.03 5.85
N LEU A 25 -3.84 -14.32 6.51
CA LEU A 25 -2.90 -15.38 6.10
C LEU A 25 -3.59 -16.75 6.15
N PHE A 26 -4.35 -17.03 7.21
CA PHE A 26 -5.10 -18.28 7.34
C PHE A 26 -6.14 -18.44 6.22
N GLN A 27 -6.86 -17.37 5.86
CA GLN A 27 -7.77 -17.38 4.71
C GLN A 27 -7.05 -17.67 3.39
N GLY A 28 -5.91 -17.03 3.15
CA GLY A 28 -5.08 -17.28 1.96
C GLY A 28 -4.61 -18.73 1.89
N LEU A 29 -4.23 -19.31 3.03
CA LEU A 29 -3.80 -20.70 3.13
C LEU A 29 -4.95 -21.68 2.84
N LEU A 30 -6.15 -21.42 3.35
CA LEU A 30 -7.33 -22.23 3.02
C LEU A 30 -7.60 -22.23 1.51
N VAL A 31 -7.60 -21.05 0.87
CA VAL A 31 -7.80 -20.94 -0.58
C VAL A 31 -6.72 -21.70 -1.33
N LEU A 32 -5.45 -21.58 -0.91
CA LEU A 32 -4.34 -22.30 -1.53
C LEU A 32 -4.54 -23.82 -1.45
N VAL A 33 -4.95 -24.35 -0.29
CA VAL A 33 -5.24 -25.79 -0.13
C VAL A 33 -6.37 -26.22 -1.05
N PHE A 34 -7.46 -25.46 -1.13
CA PHE A 34 -8.56 -25.76 -2.05
C PHE A 34 -8.10 -25.74 -3.51
N CYS A 35 -7.27 -24.78 -3.92
CA CYS A 35 -6.74 -24.72 -5.27
C CYS A 35 -5.78 -25.89 -5.57
N CYS A 36 -4.94 -26.31 -4.62
CA CYS A 36 -4.06 -27.46 -4.77
C CYS A 36 -4.83 -28.77 -4.90
N LEU A 37 -5.88 -28.96 -4.08
CA LEU A 37 -6.78 -30.11 -4.20
C LEU A 37 -7.50 -30.10 -5.56
N GLY A 38 -7.95 -28.93 -6.00
CA GLY A 38 -8.57 -28.78 -7.31
C GLY A 38 -7.62 -29.05 -8.48
N TYR A 39 -6.35 -28.65 -8.36
CA TYR A 39 -5.33 -28.96 -9.37
C TYR A 39 -5.11 -30.47 -9.51
N GLY A 40 -5.12 -31.21 -8.40
CA GLY A 40 -4.98 -32.68 -8.40
C GLY A 40 -6.17 -33.43 -9.01
N GLN A 41 -7.34 -32.79 -9.17
CA GLN A 41 -8.56 -33.37 -9.74
C GLN A 41 -9.08 -32.55 -10.94
N SER A 42 -8.16 -32.04 -11.77
CA SER A 42 -8.50 -31.15 -12.88
C SER A 42 -9.49 -31.76 -13.90
N GLU A 43 -9.45 -33.08 -14.10
CA GLU A 43 -10.40 -33.79 -14.98
C GLU A 43 -11.82 -33.81 -14.40
N SER A 44 -11.99 -34.11 -13.12
CA SER A 44 -13.31 -34.08 -12.46
C SER A 44 -13.90 -32.67 -12.44
N ILE A 45 -13.06 -31.63 -12.31
CA ILE A 45 -13.50 -30.24 -12.41
C ILE A 45 -13.98 -29.89 -13.82
N LYS A 46 -13.31 -30.40 -14.88
CA LYS A 46 -13.78 -30.22 -16.26
C LYS A 46 -15.16 -30.85 -16.47
N ASP A 47 -15.36 -32.05 -15.97
CA ASP A 47 -16.64 -32.76 -16.10
C ASP A 47 -17.76 -32.06 -15.32
N GLU A 48 -17.48 -31.57 -14.11
CA GLU A 48 -18.42 -30.80 -13.30
C GLU A 48 -18.80 -29.46 -13.99
N ILE A 49 -17.80 -28.74 -14.52
CA ILE A 49 -18.01 -27.49 -15.28
C ILE A 49 -18.82 -27.77 -16.55
N THR A 50 -18.56 -28.89 -17.23
CA THR A 50 -19.30 -29.28 -18.43
C THR A 50 -20.76 -29.57 -18.11
N ASN A 51 -21.03 -30.30 -17.03
CA ASN A 51 -22.40 -30.50 -16.54
C ASN A 51 -23.05 -29.16 -16.19
N TRP A 52 -22.33 -28.24 -15.55
CA TRP A 52 -22.88 -26.92 -15.24
C TRP A 52 -23.20 -26.09 -16.49
N ILE A 53 -22.34 -26.08 -17.51
CA ILE A 53 -22.62 -25.36 -18.76
C ILE A 53 -23.84 -25.94 -19.48
N THR A 54 -23.97 -27.27 -19.47
CA THR A 54 -25.00 -28.00 -20.23
C THR A 54 -26.36 -27.93 -19.55
N ASP A 55 -26.42 -28.02 -18.21
CA ASP A 55 -27.67 -28.03 -17.46
C ASP A 55 -28.19 -26.61 -17.12
N TYR A 56 -27.31 -25.61 -16.93
CA TYR A 56 -27.72 -24.33 -16.31
C TYR A 56 -27.90 -23.17 -17.30
N ASN A 57 -27.58 -23.37 -18.58
CA ASN A 57 -27.76 -22.40 -19.68
C ASN A 57 -27.37 -20.94 -19.29
N LEU A 58 -26.13 -20.77 -18.83
CA LEU A 58 -25.59 -19.50 -18.32
C LEU A 58 -25.33 -18.49 -19.43
N ILE A 59 -26.34 -17.78 -19.91
CA ILE A 59 -26.16 -16.79 -21.00
C ILE A 59 -25.05 -15.76 -20.72
N TYR A 60 -24.83 -15.37 -19.44
CA TYR A 60 -23.83 -14.35 -19.07
C TYR A 60 -22.43 -14.89 -18.73
N ALA A 61 -22.33 -16.11 -18.19
CA ALA A 61 -21.04 -16.68 -17.78
C ALA A 61 -20.54 -17.79 -18.70
N LYS A 62 -21.32 -18.20 -19.72
CA LYS A 62 -20.94 -19.22 -20.70
C LYS A 62 -19.61 -18.91 -21.38
N ASN A 63 -19.40 -17.69 -21.86
CA ASN A 63 -18.12 -17.31 -22.48
C ASN A 63 -16.92 -17.38 -21.51
N TYR A 64 -17.13 -17.08 -20.22
CA TYR A 64 -16.08 -17.19 -19.21
C TYR A 64 -15.83 -18.64 -18.81
N LEU A 65 -16.88 -19.44 -18.64
CA LEU A 65 -16.79 -20.85 -18.31
C LEU A 65 -16.23 -21.67 -19.47
N GLU A 66 -16.57 -21.37 -20.72
CA GLU A 66 -16.00 -22.03 -21.90
C GLU A 66 -14.49 -21.76 -22.02
N ASN A 67 -14.06 -20.53 -21.74
CA ASN A 67 -12.62 -20.21 -21.67
C ASN A 67 -11.94 -20.94 -20.50
N ILE A 68 -12.58 -21.04 -19.33
CA ILE A 68 -12.05 -21.78 -18.18
C ILE A 68 -12.01 -23.30 -18.45
N GLN A 69 -13.01 -23.83 -19.15
CA GLN A 69 -13.11 -25.24 -19.54
C GLN A 69 -12.03 -25.61 -20.56
N ALA A 70 -11.70 -24.70 -21.48
CA ALA A 70 -10.66 -24.91 -22.48
C ALA A 70 -9.29 -25.19 -21.85
N ASP A 71 -8.93 -24.47 -20.76
CA ASP A 71 -7.63 -24.60 -20.09
C ASP A 71 -7.71 -24.37 -18.57
N PRO A 72 -8.37 -25.25 -17.78
CA PRO A 72 -8.59 -25.01 -16.34
C PRO A 72 -7.30 -25.02 -15.54
N GLU A 73 -6.29 -25.78 -15.99
CA GLU A 73 -4.98 -25.82 -15.35
C GLU A 73 -4.29 -24.46 -15.35
N LYS A 74 -4.43 -23.68 -16.44
CA LYS A 74 -3.84 -22.34 -16.53
C LYS A 74 -4.52 -21.39 -15.54
N TYR A 75 -5.85 -21.44 -15.44
CA TYR A 75 -6.60 -20.60 -14.50
C TYR A 75 -6.32 -20.98 -13.04
N ILE A 76 -6.28 -22.27 -12.71
CA ILE A 76 -5.96 -22.74 -11.36
C ILE A 76 -4.52 -22.34 -10.99
N THR A 77 -3.56 -22.54 -11.89
CA THR A 77 -2.16 -22.13 -11.67
C THR A 77 -2.04 -20.61 -11.50
N LEU A 78 -2.79 -19.84 -12.28
CA LEU A 78 -2.87 -18.38 -12.15
C LEU A 78 -3.41 -17.99 -10.76
N VAL A 79 -4.50 -18.60 -10.30
CA VAL A 79 -5.05 -18.33 -8.97
C VAL A 79 -4.04 -18.69 -7.88
N ILE A 80 -3.37 -19.85 -7.97
CA ILE A 80 -2.30 -20.25 -7.04
C ILE A 80 -1.19 -19.19 -6.98
N SER A 81 -0.77 -18.67 -8.14
CA SER A 81 0.27 -17.64 -8.20
C SER A 81 -0.18 -16.32 -7.54
N PHE A 82 -1.41 -15.88 -7.79
CA PHE A 82 -1.98 -14.69 -7.15
C PHE A 82 -2.13 -14.86 -5.64
N THR A 83 -2.60 -16.03 -5.18
CA THR A 83 -2.71 -16.35 -3.74
C THR A 83 -1.33 -16.39 -3.08
N SER A 84 -0.31 -16.89 -3.78
CA SER A 84 1.06 -16.90 -3.26
C SER A 84 1.62 -15.48 -3.07
N ILE A 85 1.40 -14.60 -4.04
CA ILE A 85 1.78 -13.18 -3.93
C ILE A 85 1.03 -12.52 -2.76
N TYR A 86 -0.28 -12.78 -2.65
CA TYR A 86 -1.11 -12.27 -1.57
C TYR A 86 -0.56 -12.65 -0.18
N MET A 87 -0.14 -13.90 0.02
CA MET A 87 0.48 -14.35 1.28
C MET A 87 1.74 -13.55 1.64
N ILE A 88 2.55 -13.17 0.65
CA ILE A 88 3.73 -12.32 0.87
C ILE A 88 3.29 -10.93 1.34
N VAL A 89 2.25 -10.36 0.72
CA VAL A 89 1.70 -9.06 1.12
C VAL A 89 1.13 -9.11 2.54
N CYS A 90 0.50 -10.21 2.96
CA CYS A 90 0.06 -10.41 4.35
C CYS A 90 1.24 -10.38 5.33
N VAL A 91 2.38 -11.00 5.01
CA VAL A 91 3.58 -10.94 5.84
C VAL A 91 4.15 -9.52 5.91
N ILE A 92 4.17 -8.81 4.79
CA ILE A 92 4.56 -7.39 4.74
C ILE A 92 3.63 -6.54 5.59
N PHE A 93 2.33 -6.82 5.61
CA PHE A 93 1.36 -6.14 6.47
C PHE A 93 1.61 -6.41 7.96
N ILE A 94 1.88 -7.65 8.35
CA ILE A 94 2.24 -7.99 9.74
C ILE A 94 3.53 -7.24 10.15
N TYR A 95 4.52 -7.19 9.26
CA TYR A 95 5.74 -6.40 9.48
C TYR A 95 5.45 -4.89 9.56
N GLY A 96 4.55 -4.39 8.71
CA GLY A 96 4.05 -3.02 8.77
C GLY A 96 3.36 -2.70 10.09
N ALA A 97 2.54 -3.62 10.61
CA ALA A 97 1.90 -3.53 11.93
C ALA A 97 2.90 -3.53 13.09
N TYR A 98 4.00 -4.27 12.95
CA TYR A 98 5.06 -4.27 13.94
C TYR A 98 5.90 -2.99 13.93
N THR A 99 6.25 -2.49 12.75
CA THR A 99 7.09 -1.30 12.54
C THR A 99 6.31 0.02 12.50
N CYS A 100 4.98 -0.04 12.52
CA CYS A 100 4.06 1.09 12.38
C CYS A 100 4.33 1.97 11.14
N ASN A 101 4.72 1.34 10.03
CA ASN A 101 4.93 2.04 8.77
C ASN A 101 3.62 2.13 7.97
N ASN A 102 3.03 3.33 7.93
CA ASN A 102 1.75 3.61 7.28
C ASN A 102 1.74 3.26 5.79
N ILE A 103 2.86 3.43 5.07
CA ILE A 103 2.91 3.22 3.61
C ILE A 103 2.64 1.75 3.26
N LEU A 104 3.27 0.82 3.98
CA LEU A 104 3.10 -0.61 3.75
C LEU A 104 1.68 -1.09 4.08
N MET A 105 1.06 -0.49 5.11
CA MET A 105 -0.32 -0.80 5.48
C MET A 105 -1.31 -0.37 4.40
N VAL A 106 -1.14 0.84 3.84
CA VAL A 106 -2.04 1.38 2.81
C VAL A 106 -2.03 0.50 1.56
N THR A 107 -0.85 0.02 1.13
CA THR A 107 -0.76 -0.91 -0.02
C THR A 107 -1.56 -2.18 0.21
N TYR A 108 -1.48 -2.77 1.40
CA TYR A 108 -2.27 -3.96 1.76
C TYR A 108 -3.78 -3.67 1.78
N ILE A 109 -4.20 -2.53 2.33
CA ILE A 109 -5.63 -2.13 2.40
C ILE A 109 -6.24 -2.02 1.00
N LEU A 110 -5.52 -1.44 0.04
CA LEU A 110 -5.97 -1.33 -1.35
C LEU A 110 -6.10 -2.70 -2.02
N LEU A 111 -5.14 -3.59 -1.77
CA LEU A 111 -5.15 -4.94 -2.32
C LEU A 111 -6.30 -5.78 -1.74
N GLU A 112 -6.57 -5.68 -0.44
CA GLU A 112 -7.75 -6.29 0.19
C GLU A 112 -9.06 -5.73 -0.35
N LEU A 113 -9.15 -4.41 -0.58
CA LEU A 113 -10.34 -3.81 -1.18
C LEU A 113 -10.61 -4.41 -2.57
N LEU A 114 -9.58 -4.52 -3.41
CA LEU A 114 -9.70 -5.16 -4.71
C LEU A 114 -10.16 -6.62 -4.59
N ARG A 115 -9.59 -7.38 -3.65
CA ARG A 115 -9.98 -8.77 -3.37
C ARG A 115 -11.46 -8.86 -2.96
N LEU A 116 -11.92 -7.97 -2.08
CA LEU A 116 -13.31 -7.90 -1.64
C LEU A 116 -14.28 -7.64 -2.79
N ILE A 117 -13.93 -6.72 -3.70
CA ILE A 117 -14.74 -6.43 -4.88
C ILE A 117 -14.86 -7.68 -5.76
N LEU A 118 -13.74 -8.39 -6.02
CA LEU A 118 -13.74 -9.62 -6.81
C LEU A 118 -14.60 -10.72 -6.16
N ILE A 119 -14.48 -10.93 -4.84
CA ILE A 119 -15.28 -11.90 -4.11
C ILE A 119 -16.76 -11.51 -4.12
N SER A 120 -17.09 -10.23 -3.98
CA SER A 120 -18.47 -9.74 -4.04
C SER A 120 -19.11 -10.02 -5.40
N ILE A 121 -18.38 -9.78 -6.50
CA ILE A 121 -18.85 -10.10 -7.86
C ILE A 121 -19.03 -11.63 -8.02
N LEU A 122 -18.10 -12.42 -7.48
CA LEU A 122 -18.18 -13.89 -7.51
C LEU A 122 -19.41 -14.39 -6.74
N VAL A 123 -19.65 -13.91 -5.52
CA VAL A 123 -20.84 -14.28 -4.73
C VAL A 123 -22.12 -13.84 -5.41
N ALA A 124 -22.17 -12.63 -5.98
CA ALA A 124 -23.32 -12.16 -6.74
C ALA A 124 -23.60 -13.05 -7.97
N THR A 125 -22.55 -13.43 -8.69
CA THR A 125 -22.65 -14.37 -9.83
C THR A 125 -23.19 -15.70 -9.35
N PHE A 126 -22.62 -16.27 -8.28
CA PHE A 126 -23.06 -17.55 -7.71
C PHE A 126 -24.53 -17.53 -7.26
N LEU A 127 -25.00 -16.44 -6.65
CA LEU A 127 -26.42 -16.28 -6.28
C LEU A 127 -27.34 -16.18 -7.50
N LEU A 128 -26.90 -15.51 -8.57
CA LEU A 128 -27.65 -15.49 -9.84
C LEU A 128 -27.75 -16.90 -10.45
N LEU A 129 -26.70 -17.71 -10.33
CA LEU A 129 -26.70 -19.11 -10.80
C LEU A 129 -27.68 -19.98 -10.02
N ILE A 130 -27.65 -19.89 -8.69
CA ILE A 130 -28.58 -20.63 -7.84
C ILE A 130 -30.02 -20.23 -8.15
N LYS A 131 -30.29 -18.93 -8.31
CA LYS A 131 -31.63 -18.40 -8.62
C LYS A 131 -32.20 -18.96 -9.92
N GLN A 132 -31.36 -19.16 -10.92
CA GLN A 132 -31.80 -19.64 -12.23
C GLN A 132 -32.03 -21.16 -12.26
N ASN A 133 -31.31 -21.92 -11.43
CA ASN A 133 -31.35 -23.38 -11.46
C ASN A 133 -32.24 -24.03 -10.41
N THR A 134 -32.34 -23.42 -9.23
CA THR A 134 -33.01 -24.05 -8.09
C THR A 134 -34.37 -23.39 -7.89
N MET A 135 -35.44 -24.15 -8.12
CA MET A 135 -36.81 -23.73 -7.78
C MET A 135 -37.09 -23.83 -6.26
N ASP A 136 -36.08 -24.18 -5.44
CA ASP A 136 -36.19 -24.17 -3.98
C ASP A 136 -35.85 -22.80 -3.39
N ILE A 137 -36.91 -22.09 -3.01
CA ILE A 137 -36.86 -20.77 -2.34
C ILE A 137 -35.99 -20.81 -1.08
N GLY A 138 -36.02 -21.92 -0.33
CA GLY A 138 -35.26 -22.07 0.91
C GLY A 138 -33.74 -22.07 0.71
N LEU A 139 -33.24 -22.77 -0.31
CA LEU A 139 -31.81 -22.82 -0.61
C LEU A 139 -31.30 -21.45 -1.07
N LEU A 140 -32.09 -20.74 -1.88
CA LEU A 140 -31.76 -19.40 -2.35
C LEU A 140 -31.65 -18.40 -1.18
N ILE A 141 -32.61 -18.44 -0.25
CA ILE A 141 -32.56 -17.59 0.96
C ILE A 141 -31.35 -17.95 1.81
N GLY A 142 -31.11 -19.24 2.07
CA GLY A 142 -29.96 -19.70 2.86
C GLY A 142 -28.61 -19.27 2.26
N ALA A 143 -28.43 -19.47 0.95
CA ALA A 143 -27.21 -19.07 0.24
C ALA A 143 -27.01 -17.55 0.25
N SER A 144 -28.07 -16.76 0.06
CA SER A 144 -27.97 -15.29 0.08
C SER A 144 -27.62 -14.74 1.46
N VAL A 145 -28.23 -15.26 2.53
CA VAL A 145 -27.94 -14.85 3.91
C VAL A 145 -26.54 -15.28 4.31
N GLY A 146 -26.14 -16.52 4.00
CA GLY A 146 -24.80 -17.04 4.29
C GLY A 146 -23.71 -16.25 3.56
N GLY A 147 -23.90 -16.02 2.25
CA GLY A 147 -22.98 -15.21 1.45
C GLY A 147 -22.90 -13.76 1.93
N GLY A 148 -24.03 -13.16 2.29
CA GLY A 148 -24.09 -11.81 2.86
C GLY A 148 -23.35 -11.69 4.20
N PHE A 149 -23.53 -12.67 5.10
CA PHE A 149 -22.84 -12.69 6.39
C PHE A 149 -21.33 -12.85 6.23
N LEU A 150 -20.89 -13.73 5.31
CA LEU A 150 -19.49 -13.90 4.98
C LEU A 150 -18.89 -12.60 4.44
N LEU A 151 -19.53 -11.97 3.45
CA LEU A 151 -19.08 -10.69 2.90
C LEU A 151 -19.01 -9.60 3.97
N LEU A 152 -20.01 -9.52 4.86
CA LEU A 152 -20.03 -8.54 5.95
C LEU A 152 -18.86 -8.74 6.91
N GLY A 153 -18.54 -9.99 7.28
CA GLY A 153 -17.37 -10.30 8.09
C GLY A 153 -16.05 -9.90 7.43
N MET A 154 -15.94 -10.11 6.11
CA MET A 154 -14.75 -9.72 5.34
C MET A 154 -14.61 -8.19 5.23
N PHE A 155 -15.72 -7.48 4.99
CA PHE A 155 -15.74 -6.01 5.01
C PHE A 155 -15.39 -5.45 6.38
N TYR A 156 -15.87 -6.07 7.47
CA TYR A 156 -15.53 -5.65 8.82
C TYR A 156 -14.02 -5.71 9.08
N ILE A 157 -13.37 -6.82 8.71
CA ILE A 157 -11.91 -6.97 8.85
C ILE A 157 -11.18 -5.90 8.03
N TRP A 158 -11.66 -5.60 6.83
CA TRP A 158 -11.08 -4.55 6.00
C TRP A 158 -11.22 -3.16 6.62
N VAL A 159 -12.40 -2.81 7.14
CA VAL A 159 -12.59 -1.54 7.85
C VAL A 159 -11.67 -1.45 9.08
N CYS A 160 -11.51 -2.55 9.82
CA CYS A 160 -10.55 -2.61 10.93
C CYS A 160 -9.11 -2.37 10.46
N ALA A 161 -8.72 -2.95 9.33
CA ALA A 161 -7.40 -2.72 8.74
C ALA A 161 -7.23 -1.27 8.24
N ALA A 162 -8.26 -0.67 7.66
CA ALA A 162 -8.25 0.70 7.14
C ALA A 162 -8.17 1.76 8.24
N ASN A 163 -8.80 1.52 9.39
CA ASN A 163 -8.77 2.42 10.54
C ASN A 163 -7.41 2.39 11.26
N LEU A 164 -6.67 1.28 11.15
CA LEU A 164 -5.38 1.10 11.82
C LEU A 164 -4.34 2.20 11.46
N PRO A 165 -4.02 2.48 10.17
CA PRO A 165 -3.07 3.53 9.82
C PRO A 165 -3.57 4.94 10.15
N ILE A 166 -4.88 5.19 10.11
CA ILE A 166 -5.46 6.50 10.48
C ILE A 166 -5.18 6.78 11.96
N VAL A 167 -5.45 5.80 12.81
CA VAL A 167 -5.23 5.91 14.27
C VAL A 167 -3.74 6.03 14.59
N ILE A 168 -2.86 5.31 13.88
CA ILE A 168 -1.40 5.46 14.04
C ILE A 168 -0.96 6.89 13.68
N ASN A 169 -1.47 7.42 12.56
CA ASN A 169 -1.11 8.77 12.10
C ASN A 169 -1.58 9.86 13.07
N GLU A 170 -2.77 9.73 13.65
CA GLU A 170 -3.26 10.67 14.68
C GLU A 170 -2.38 10.65 15.93
N ILE A 171 -1.97 9.47 16.40
CA ILE A 171 -1.08 9.36 17.58
C ILE A 171 0.29 9.99 17.30
N GLU A 172 0.86 9.74 16.12
CA GLU A 172 2.16 10.29 15.76
C GLU A 172 2.12 11.83 15.71
N HIS A 173 1.01 12.39 15.23
CA HIS A 173 0.77 13.84 15.27
C HIS A 173 0.64 14.39 16.69
N ASP A 174 -0.08 13.71 17.58
CA ASP A 174 -0.23 14.10 18.98
C ASP A 174 1.12 14.06 19.73
N GLU A 175 1.94 13.04 19.48
CA GLU A 175 3.29 12.94 20.03
C GLU A 175 4.20 14.04 19.50
N GLN A 176 4.15 14.36 18.21
CA GLN A 176 4.90 15.48 17.63
C GLN A 176 4.48 16.82 18.25
N ALA A 177 3.18 17.06 18.47
CA ALA A 177 2.70 18.27 19.14
C ALA A 177 3.16 18.36 20.61
N ALA A 178 3.19 17.22 21.32
CA ALA A 178 3.70 17.15 22.68
C ALA A 178 5.23 17.37 22.76
N ILE A 179 5.99 16.94 21.75
CA ILE A 179 7.43 17.20 21.67
C ILE A 179 7.70 18.67 21.35
N ILE A 180 6.96 19.26 20.41
CA ILE A 180 7.10 20.69 20.05
C ILE A 180 6.81 21.57 21.27
N SER A 181 5.71 21.34 21.99
CA SER A 181 5.39 22.10 23.20
C SER A 181 6.44 21.94 24.30
N LYS A 182 7.03 20.74 24.47
CA LYS A 182 8.17 20.54 25.38
C LYS A 182 9.43 21.26 24.91
N LEU A 183 9.71 21.28 23.61
CA LEU A 183 10.83 22.04 23.06
C LEU A 183 10.64 23.54 23.29
N GLU A 184 9.44 24.09 23.03
CA GLU A 184 9.12 25.49 23.32
C GLU A 184 9.31 25.83 24.79
N GLN A 185 8.85 24.95 25.69
CA GLN A 185 9.01 25.14 27.13
C GLN A 185 10.48 25.08 27.56
N LEU A 186 11.29 24.18 26.99
CA LEU A 186 12.74 24.12 27.23
C LEU A 186 13.47 25.33 26.66
N LEU A 187 13.00 25.87 25.53
CA LEU A 187 13.53 27.08 24.92
C LEU A 187 13.23 28.30 25.79
N GLU A 188 12.01 28.42 26.33
CA GLU A 188 11.62 29.51 27.23
C GLU A 188 12.35 29.44 28.59
N VAL A 189 12.54 28.23 29.13
CA VAL A 189 13.32 28.03 30.37
C VAL A 189 14.80 28.34 30.15
N ASN A 190 15.39 27.93 29.03
CA ASN A 190 16.76 28.32 28.66
C ASN A 190 16.88 29.82 28.40
N GLN A 191 15.90 30.47 27.76
CA GLN A 191 15.89 31.92 27.56
C GLN A 191 15.88 32.70 28.88
N ARG A 192 15.29 32.13 29.95
CA ARG A 192 15.32 32.71 31.30
C ARG A 192 16.63 32.44 32.06
N THR A 193 17.48 31.52 31.60
CA THR A 193 18.80 31.21 32.19
C THR A 193 19.98 31.71 31.38
N VAL A 194 19.78 32.18 30.15
CA VAL A 194 20.79 32.98 29.43
C VAL A 194 20.78 34.40 30.02
N PRO A 195 21.90 34.90 30.57
CA PRO A 195 21.97 36.29 30.97
C PRO A 195 21.75 37.16 29.73
N ARG A 196 20.74 38.03 29.78
CA ARG A 196 20.57 39.17 28.87
C ARG A 196 21.89 39.94 28.79
N GLY A 197 22.69 39.65 27.78
CA GLY A 197 24.06 40.14 27.72
C GLY A 197 24.77 39.75 26.43
N LEU A 198 24.12 39.90 25.27
CA LEU A 198 24.83 39.94 23.99
C LEU A 198 24.21 40.94 23.00
N ASP A 199 23.48 41.94 23.49
CA ASP A 199 23.11 43.11 22.68
C ASP A 199 24.21 44.15 22.82
N ASN A 200 25.34 43.94 22.15
CA ASN A 200 26.31 44.98 21.78
C ASN A 200 27.32 44.39 20.78
N ILE A 201 26.85 44.08 19.57
CA ILE A 201 27.71 44.04 18.38
C ILE A 201 27.29 45.25 17.54
N PRO A 202 28.09 46.32 17.48
CA PRO A 202 27.71 47.53 16.77
C PRO A 202 28.12 47.39 15.31
N PHE A 203 27.32 46.73 14.46
CA PHE A 203 27.58 46.82 13.02
C PHE A 203 26.36 46.45 12.15
N THR A 204 25.31 47.29 12.17
CA THR A 204 24.42 47.49 11.02
C THR A 204 23.54 48.71 11.27
N ALA A 205 24.11 49.90 11.11
CA ALA A 205 23.31 51.02 10.61
C ALA A 205 23.08 50.72 9.13
N GLN A 206 21.85 50.37 8.77
CA GLN A 206 21.43 50.13 7.40
C GLN A 206 21.63 51.43 6.61
N SER A 207 22.64 51.42 5.76
CA SER A 207 23.02 52.47 4.84
C SER A 207 22.11 52.42 3.62
N GLU A 208 21.33 53.48 3.39
CA GLU A 208 20.63 53.74 2.13
C GLU A 208 21.58 54.23 1.00
N ASP A 209 22.90 54.18 1.19
CA ASP A 209 23.89 54.77 0.26
C ASP A 209 24.91 53.75 -0.28
N ILE A 210 24.47 52.53 -0.65
CA ILE A 210 25.31 51.54 -1.35
C ILE A 210 24.96 51.50 -2.84
N VAL A 211 24.99 52.66 -3.49
CA VAL A 211 24.96 52.76 -4.97
C VAL A 211 26.38 52.92 -5.54
N ASN A 212 27.41 53.11 -4.71
CA ASN A 212 28.72 53.48 -5.25
C ASN A 212 29.88 52.95 -4.40
N ARG A 213 30.22 51.66 -4.53
CA ARG A 213 31.59 51.17 -4.26
C ARG A 213 31.82 49.80 -4.91
N ASN A 214 32.79 49.80 -5.82
CA ASN A 214 33.36 48.63 -6.48
C ASN A 214 33.80 47.59 -5.44
N VAL A 215 32.99 46.54 -5.28
CA VAL A 215 33.39 45.35 -4.51
C VAL A 215 34.38 44.57 -5.36
N PHE A 216 35.60 44.44 -4.87
CA PHE A 216 36.65 43.61 -5.45
C PHE A 216 36.20 42.15 -5.47
N ILE A 217 35.82 41.66 -6.66
CA ILE A 217 35.61 40.24 -6.90
C ILE A 217 36.96 39.66 -7.32
N VAL A 218 37.54 38.78 -6.49
CA VAL A 218 38.74 38.02 -6.83
C VAL A 218 38.34 36.81 -7.69
N PRO A 219 38.86 36.65 -8.93
CA PRO A 219 38.56 35.49 -9.75
C PRO A 219 39.35 34.26 -9.27
N ARG A 220 38.63 33.14 -9.09
CA ARG A 220 39.21 31.84 -8.74
C ARG A 220 39.92 31.25 -9.95
N ASN A 221 41.25 31.41 -10.00
CA ASN A 221 42.11 30.89 -11.06
C ASN A 221 42.31 29.36 -10.94
N ARG A 222 42.10 28.62 -12.03
CA ARG A 222 42.36 27.18 -12.16
C ARG A 222 43.86 26.96 -12.39
N GLY A 223 44.51 26.20 -11.50
CA GLY A 223 45.86 25.67 -11.70
C GLY A 223 45.81 24.20 -12.16
N VAL A 224 46.29 23.97 -13.38
CA VAL A 224 46.44 22.67 -14.06
C VAL A 224 47.82 22.07 -13.73
N ASN A 225 47.86 20.77 -13.46
CA ASN A 225 48.97 19.82 -13.69
C ASN A 225 48.29 18.45 -13.89
N GLY A 226 48.38 17.68 -14.97
CA GLY A 226 49.30 17.65 -16.11
C GLY A 226 49.94 16.26 -16.19
N ASN A 227 49.30 15.24 -16.79
CA ASN A 227 50.04 14.15 -17.46
C ASN A 227 49.22 13.30 -18.46
N LYS A 228 49.55 13.51 -19.76
CA LYS A 228 49.72 12.58 -20.90
C LYS A 228 48.71 11.43 -21.20
N ARG A 229 48.04 11.55 -22.36
CA ARG A 229 48.21 10.74 -23.61
C ARG A 229 47.06 11.13 -24.58
N VAL A 230 47.31 11.97 -25.58
CA VAL A 230 47.58 11.61 -27.00
C VAL A 230 46.74 10.43 -27.49
N THR A 231 45.69 10.73 -28.28
CA THR A 231 45.58 10.26 -29.68
C THR A 231 44.54 11.07 -30.45
N ASN A 232 44.93 11.41 -31.66
CA ASN A 232 44.22 12.19 -32.67
C ASN A 232 43.00 11.43 -33.22
N HIS A 233 41.94 12.16 -33.60
CA HIS A 233 41.42 12.08 -34.97
C HIS A 233 40.46 13.24 -35.29
N SER A 234 40.76 13.88 -36.42
CA SER A 234 39.90 14.62 -37.37
C SER A 234 38.38 14.53 -37.14
N THR A 235 37.56 15.56 -37.39
CA THR A 235 37.27 16.06 -38.75
C THR A 235 36.39 17.34 -38.71
N ILE A 236 36.91 18.42 -39.29
CA ILE A 236 36.30 19.39 -40.23
C ILE A 236 34.76 19.36 -40.42
N THR A 237 34.09 20.51 -40.17
CA THR A 237 33.27 21.34 -41.12
C THR A 237 32.45 22.37 -40.30
N LYS A 238 32.87 23.63 -40.24
CA LYS A 238 32.38 24.84 -40.96
C LYS A 238 30.99 25.39 -40.55
N PRO A 239 30.85 26.73 -40.42
CA PRO A 239 29.70 27.42 -39.84
C PRO A 239 28.69 27.89 -40.89
N TYR A 240 27.47 28.23 -40.46
CA TYR A 240 26.61 29.16 -41.20
C TYR A 240 26.02 30.23 -40.29
N ASN A 241 26.25 31.47 -40.72
CA ASN A 241 25.82 32.74 -40.14
C ASN A 241 24.34 33.03 -40.40
N ASN A 242 23.77 33.83 -39.49
CA ASN A 242 22.84 34.96 -39.63
C ASN A 242 22.10 35.18 -40.97
N PHE A 243 20.79 35.41 -40.90
CA PHE A 243 20.15 36.75 -40.97
C PHE A 243 18.64 36.59 -41.19
N ASN A 244 17.83 36.99 -40.20
CA ASN A 244 16.81 38.06 -40.25
C ASN A 244 15.89 37.98 -39.02
#